data_AF-A0A7X0Y401-F1
#
_entry.id   AF-A0A7X0Y401-F1
#
_cell.length_a   1.000
_cell.length_b   1.000
_cell.length_c   1.000
_cell.angle_alpha   90.00
_cell.angle_beta   90.00
_cell.angle_gamma   90.00
#
_symmetry.space_group_name_H-M   'P 1'
#
loop_
_entity.id
_entity.type
_entity.pdbx_description
1 polymer ?
#
loop_
_entity_poly.entity_id
_entity_poly.type
_entity_poly.pdbx_seq_one_letter_code
_entity_poly.pdbx_strand_id
1 'polypeptide(L)'
;MKKIISIIAVLLVAVGILTIHTGTAQAQEVKSDPFSAHILTASATFGSQTGNITGSYDGNVVSAVATINGVSLPIGGEFRELIYHPNPSIQIPGVFHYSFDVTKYKKGDVITITGLDKNNNPITAAKVVTIGPPLTE
;
A
#
# COMPACT_ATOMS: atom_id res chain seq x y z
N MET A 1 -6.69 -43.21 27.02
CA MET A 1 -7.02 -42.69 25.68
C MET A 1 -5.74 -42.07 25.11
N LYS A 2 -5.08 -42.68 24.10
CA LYS A 2 -4.92 -42.18 22.70
C LYS A 2 -4.38 -40.73 22.63
N LYS A 3 -3.27 -40.31 22.01
CA LYS A 3 -2.26 -40.84 21.05
C LYS A 3 -0.97 -39.97 21.18
N ILE A 4 0.27 -40.49 21.07
CA ILE A 4 1.23 -40.41 19.92
C ILE A 4 1.33 -38.96 19.35
N ILE A 5 2.47 -38.25 19.30
CA ILE A 5 3.59 -38.43 18.36
C ILE A 5 4.85 -37.68 18.84
N SER A 6 5.99 -38.36 18.73
CA SER A 6 7.36 -37.86 18.82
C SER A 6 7.87 -37.48 17.42
N ILE A 7 8.45 -36.30 17.23
CA ILE A 7 9.39 -35.96 16.14
C ILE A 7 10.37 -34.93 16.74
N ILE A 8 11.50 -35.39 17.29
CA ILE A 8 12.81 -35.52 16.62
C ILE A 8 13.31 -34.18 16.05
N ALA A 9 14.40 -33.74 16.65
CA ALA A 9 15.20 -32.57 16.33
C ALA A 9 15.78 -32.56 14.91
N VAL A 10 16.02 -31.35 14.40
CA VAL A 10 17.11 -31.02 13.48
C VAL A 10 17.75 -29.75 14.05
N LEU A 11 18.77 -29.86 14.92
CA LEU A 11 20.20 -29.88 14.60
C LEU A 11 20.60 -28.67 13.72
N LEU A 12 20.89 -27.50 14.30
CA LEU A 12 22.17 -27.03 14.87
C LEU A 12 23.21 -26.60 13.80
N VAL A 13 23.35 -25.29 13.59
CA VAL A 13 24.59 -24.56 13.19
C VAL A 13 24.28 -23.06 13.46
N ALA A 14 25.05 -22.20 14.13
CA ALA A 14 26.24 -22.25 14.95
C ALA A 14 26.36 -20.86 15.64
N VAL A 15 26.88 -20.86 16.87
CA VAL A 15 27.73 -19.83 17.51
C VAL A 15 27.19 -18.39 17.61
N GLY A 16 26.87 -18.01 18.85
CA GLY A 16 26.82 -16.62 19.28
C GLY A 16 26.20 -16.49 20.67
N ILE A 17 26.98 -16.69 21.73
CA ILE A 17 26.54 -16.33 23.10
C ILE A 17 26.45 -14.81 23.15
N LEU A 18 25.25 -14.26 23.35
CA LEU A 18 25.13 -12.90 23.89
C LEU A 18 23.93 -12.81 24.84
N THR A 19 24.29 -12.81 26.12
CA THR A 19 23.60 -12.29 27.31
C THR A 19 22.17 -11.79 27.11
N ILE A 20 21.20 -12.57 27.58
CA ILE A 20 19.83 -12.09 27.82
C ILE A 20 19.89 -11.15 29.03
N HIS A 21 19.92 -9.83 28.78
CA HIS A 21 19.61 -8.86 29.81
C HIS A 21 18.12 -9.00 30.13
N THR A 22 17.79 -9.41 31.36
CA THR A 22 16.44 -9.30 31.90
C THR A 22 16.15 -7.83 32.21
N GLY A 23 15.97 -7.03 31.16
CA GLY A 23 15.27 -5.77 31.27
C GLY A 23 13.78 -6.09 31.27
N THR A 24 13.07 -5.68 32.31
CA THR A 24 11.62 -5.53 32.26
C THR A 24 11.31 -4.59 31.08
N ALA A 25 11.01 -5.16 29.91
CA ALA A 25 10.42 -4.39 28.83
C ALA A 25 9.07 -3.94 29.35
N GLN A 26 9.00 -2.70 29.84
CA GLN A 26 7.74 -2.00 29.85
C GLN A 26 7.25 -2.08 28.42
N ALA A 27 6.11 -2.75 28.21
CA ALA A 27 5.40 -2.68 26.97
C ALA A 27 5.04 -1.20 26.80
N GLN A 28 5.94 -0.47 26.13
CA GLN A 28 5.65 0.83 25.61
C GLN A 28 4.48 0.55 24.67
N GLU A 29 3.30 1.00 25.09
CA GLU A 29 2.14 1.06 24.22
C GLU A 29 2.66 1.68 22.93
N VAL A 30 2.81 0.84 21.90
CA VAL A 30 3.10 1.33 20.56
C VAL A 30 1.85 2.12 20.25
N LYS A 31 1.91 3.42 20.53
CA LYS A 31 0.97 4.41 20.06
C LYS A 31 1.11 4.27 18.56
N SER A 32 0.30 3.40 17.97
CA SER A 32 0.21 3.22 16.54
C SER A 32 0.09 4.64 16.01
N ASP A 33 1.09 5.11 15.27
CA ASP A 33 1.02 6.44 14.67
C ASP A 33 -0.36 6.46 13.99
N PRO A 34 -1.31 7.33 14.44
CA PRO A 34 -2.71 7.18 14.07
C PRO A 34 -2.98 7.33 12.57
N PHE A 35 -1.92 7.48 11.77
CA PHE A 35 -1.92 7.68 10.34
C PHE A 35 -0.78 6.91 9.66
N SER A 36 -0.60 5.62 9.98
CA SER A 36 0.17 4.75 9.08
C SER A 36 -0.41 4.91 7.67
N ALA A 37 0.37 5.51 6.77
CA ALA A 37 -0.15 5.91 5.47
C ALA A 37 -0.35 4.68 4.58
N HIS A 38 -1.54 4.56 4.00
CA HIS A 38 -1.90 3.43 3.16
C HIS A 38 -2.59 3.85 1.88
N ILE A 39 -2.33 3.08 0.81
CA ILE A 39 -3.20 3.04 -0.36
C ILE A 39 -4.28 1.98 -0.09
N LEU A 40 -5.41 2.44 0.43
CA LEU A 40 -6.54 1.60 0.83
C LEU A 40 -7.12 0.85 -0.36
N THR A 41 -7.45 1.58 -1.42
CA THR A 41 -8.02 1.01 -2.65
C THR A 41 -7.28 1.55 -3.86
N ALA A 42 -7.24 0.73 -4.91
CA ALA A 42 -6.79 1.12 -6.22
C ALA A 42 -7.54 0.27 -7.25
N SER A 43 -7.92 0.87 -8.37
CA SER A 43 -8.53 0.21 -9.50
C SER A 43 -8.09 0.88 -10.78
N ALA A 44 -8.04 0.13 -11.87
CA ALA A 44 -7.65 0.65 -13.17
C ALA A 44 -8.59 0.16 -14.26
N THR A 45 -9.10 1.08 -15.06
CA THR A 45 -10.10 0.82 -16.09
C THR A 45 -9.70 1.47 -17.41
N PHE A 46 -10.14 0.86 -18.52
CA PHE A 46 -10.04 1.47 -19.85
C PHE A 46 -11.30 2.28 -20.13
N GLY A 47 -11.13 3.56 -20.47
CA GLY A 47 -12.14 4.34 -21.16
C GLY A 47 -11.93 4.31 -22.68
N SER A 48 -12.80 5.00 -23.43
CA SER A 48 -12.75 5.05 -24.89
C SER A 48 -11.56 5.83 -25.44
N GLN A 49 -11.05 6.82 -24.70
CA GLN A 49 -9.93 7.68 -25.13
C GLN A 49 -8.74 7.66 -24.15
N THR A 50 -9.00 7.45 -22.86
CA THR A 50 -8.00 7.41 -21.80
C THR A 50 -8.29 6.29 -20.83
N GLY A 51 -7.24 5.75 -20.20
CA GLY A 51 -7.36 4.82 -19.10
C GLY A 51 -7.29 5.57 -17.79
N ASN A 52 -7.96 5.08 -16.76
CA ASN A 52 -8.04 5.74 -15.46
C ASN A 52 -7.54 4.81 -14.37
N ILE A 53 -6.77 5.34 -13.43
CA ILE A 53 -6.39 4.69 -12.19
C ILE A 53 -7.00 5.52 -11.07
N THR A 54 -7.89 4.93 -10.29
CA THR A 54 -8.54 5.61 -9.16
C THR A 54 -8.33 4.81 -7.88
N GLY A 55 -8.36 5.51 -6.75
CA GLY A 55 -8.25 4.84 -5.48
C GLY A 55 -8.45 5.79 -4.30
N SER A 56 -8.28 5.24 -3.12
CA SER A 56 -8.38 5.95 -1.86
C SER A 56 -7.17 5.70 -0.98
N TYR A 57 -6.88 6.66 -0.11
CA TYR A 57 -5.76 6.63 0.81
C TYR A 57 -6.14 7.23 2.17
N ASP A 58 -5.33 6.93 3.17
CA ASP A 58 -5.36 7.54 4.48
C ASP A 58 -3.97 8.07 4.86
N GLY A 59 -3.94 8.74 6.02
CA GLY A 59 -2.73 9.37 6.54
C GLY A 59 -2.16 10.47 5.66
N ASN A 60 -0.86 10.73 5.83
CA ASN A 60 -0.21 11.94 5.32
C ASN A 60 0.27 11.83 3.86
N VAL A 61 -0.43 11.08 3.01
CA VAL A 61 -0.11 10.98 1.58
C VAL A 61 -0.51 12.28 0.88
N VAL A 62 0.42 12.90 0.18
CA VAL A 62 0.14 14.14 -0.58
C VAL A 62 0.27 13.96 -2.09
N SER A 63 0.92 12.87 -2.50
CA SER A 63 1.10 12.49 -3.91
C SER A 63 1.35 10.99 -4.02
N ALA A 64 1.42 10.45 -5.23
CA ALA A 64 1.89 9.08 -5.43
C ALA A 64 2.75 8.96 -6.70
N VAL A 65 3.50 7.87 -6.76
CA VAL A 65 4.13 7.38 -8.00
C VAL A 65 3.33 6.17 -8.45
N ALA A 66 2.96 6.16 -9.72
CA ALA A 66 2.35 5.02 -10.39
C ALA A 66 3.28 4.51 -11.50
N THR A 67 3.47 3.20 -11.59
CA THR A 67 4.18 2.55 -12.70
C THR A 67 3.26 1.55 -13.39
N ILE A 68 3.37 1.41 -14.72
CA ILE A 68 2.73 0.34 -15.48
C ILE A 68 3.81 -0.54 -16.08
N ASN A 69 3.83 -1.82 -15.72
CA ASN A 69 4.87 -2.79 -16.09
C ASN A 69 6.29 -2.26 -15.79
N GLY A 70 6.46 -1.50 -14.70
CA GLY A 70 7.73 -0.89 -14.30
C GLY A 70 8.07 0.43 -14.98
N VAL A 71 7.29 0.88 -15.97
CA VAL A 71 7.46 2.21 -16.58
C VAL A 71 6.72 3.24 -15.75
N SER A 72 7.44 4.25 -15.23
CA SER A 72 6.83 5.34 -14.46
C SER A 72 5.86 6.14 -15.30
N LEU A 73 4.66 6.35 -14.77
CA LEU A 73 3.80 7.44 -15.19
C LEU A 73 4.35 8.76 -14.61
N PRO A 74 4.00 9.92 -15.19
CA PRO A 74 4.32 11.21 -14.59
C PRO A 74 3.90 11.25 -13.12
N ILE A 75 4.77 11.76 -12.25
CA ILE A 75 4.41 12.02 -10.85
C ILE A 75 3.30 13.05 -10.88
N GLY A 76 2.11 12.67 -10.43
CA GLY A 76 0.94 13.53 -10.52
C GLY A 76 -0.33 12.76 -10.79
N GLY A 77 -1.28 12.95 -9.88
CA GLY A 77 -2.68 12.63 -10.02
C GLY A 77 -3.46 13.70 -9.27
N GLU A 78 -4.77 13.77 -9.47
CA GLU A 78 -5.59 14.65 -8.63
C GLU A 78 -5.78 13.99 -7.27
N PHE A 79 -5.20 14.56 -6.21
CA PHE A 79 -5.42 14.14 -4.83
C PHE A 79 -6.45 15.06 -4.19
N ARG A 80 -7.58 14.48 -3.78
CA ARG A 80 -8.51 15.17 -2.88
C ARG A 80 -8.17 14.77 -1.46
N GLU A 81 -8.03 15.78 -0.61
CA GLU A 81 -7.57 15.65 0.75
C GLU A 81 -8.55 14.84 1.61
N LEU A 82 -8.00 14.14 2.59
CA LEU A 82 -8.75 13.49 3.65
C LEU A 82 -9.52 14.54 4.48
N ILE A 83 -10.84 14.37 4.60
CA ILE A 83 -11.64 15.28 5.42
C ILE A 83 -11.72 14.72 6.83
N TYR A 84 -11.14 15.45 7.78
CA TYR A 84 -11.29 15.16 9.20
C TYR A 84 -12.68 15.59 9.68
N HIS A 85 -13.46 14.62 10.15
CA HIS A 85 -14.76 14.88 10.77
C HIS A 85 -14.55 15.22 12.27
N PRO A 86 -15.35 16.11 12.89
CA PRO A 86 -15.23 16.45 14.32
C PRO A 86 -15.37 15.25 15.26
N ASN A 87 -15.95 14.13 14.78
CA ASN A 87 -15.86 12.84 15.43
C ASN A 87 -14.62 12.08 14.89
N PRO A 88 -13.55 11.86 15.69
CA PRO A 88 -12.31 11.21 15.25
C PRO A 88 -12.51 9.78 14.74
N SER A 89 -13.63 9.13 15.11
CA SER A 89 -13.97 7.79 14.63
C SER A 89 -14.50 7.79 13.19
N ILE A 90 -14.74 8.95 12.59
CA ILE A 90 -15.21 9.10 11.21
C ILE A 90 -14.09 9.76 10.39
N GLN A 91 -13.45 8.99 9.53
CA GLN A 91 -12.45 9.49 8.59
C GLN A 91 -13.00 9.32 7.17
N ILE A 92 -13.00 10.40 6.39
CA ILE A 92 -13.34 10.35 4.97
C ILE A 92 -12.02 10.23 4.23
N PRO A 93 -11.69 9.07 3.65
CA PRO A 93 -10.39 8.85 3.03
C PRO A 93 -10.18 9.83 1.87
N GLY A 94 -8.92 10.22 1.67
CA GLY A 94 -8.55 10.96 0.48
C GLY A 94 -8.74 10.08 -0.76
N VAL A 95 -8.92 10.71 -1.93
CA VAL A 95 -9.05 9.99 -3.21
C VAL A 95 -8.01 10.49 -4.19
N PHE A 96 -7.55 9.59 -5.07
CA PHE A 96 -6.65 9.94 -6.16
C PHE A 96 -7.16 9.51 -7.52
N HIS A 97 -6.75 10.23 -8.57
CA HIS A 97 -7.02 9.90 -9.97
C HIS A 97 -5.77 10.10 -10.83
N TYR A 98 -5.41 9.11 -11.65
CA TYR A 98 -4.43 9.21 -12.73
C TYR A 98 -5.07 8.82 -14.06
N SER A 99 -4.58 9.40 -15.14
CA SER A 99 -4.90 8.93 -16.49
C SER A 99 -3.67 8.32 -17.16
N PHE A 100 -3.88 7.32 -18.02
CA PHE A 100 -2.84 6.73 -18.86
C PHE A 100 -3.30 6.60 -20.31
N ASP A 101 -2.32 6.54 -21.20
CA ASP A 101 -2.51 6.44 -22.65
C ASP A 101 -2.89 5.01 -23.04
N VAL A 102 -4.14 4.83 -23.48
CA VAL A 102 -4.70 3.52 -23.86
C VAL A 102 -4.06 2.93 -25.11
N THR A 103 -3.29 3.73 -25.88
CA THR A 103 -2.55 3.23 -27.05
C THR A 103 -1.26 2.50 -26.65
N LYS A 104 -0.77 2.73 -25.42
CA LYS A 104 0.51 2.19 -24.92
C LYS A 104 0.34 0.98 -24.01
N TYR A 105 -0.82 0.84 -23.40
CA TYR A 105 -1.08 -0.17 -22.36
C TYR A 105 -2.32 -0.99 -22.71
N LYS A 106 -2.43 -2.19 -22.13
CA LYS A 106 -3.51 -3.15 -22.41
C LYS A 106 -4.06 -3.79 -21.14
N LYS A 107 -5.21 -4.45 -21.27
CA LYS A 107 -5.81 -5.27 -20.20
C LYS A 107 -4.77 -6.27 -19.68
N GLY A 108 -4.70 -6.38 -18.35
CA GLY A 108 -3.77 -7.29 -17.67
C GLY A 108 -2.38 -6.72 -17.42
N ASP A 109 -2.04 -5.53 -17.94
CA ASP A 109 -0.82 -4.85 -17.50
C ASP A 109 -0.87 -4.55 -15.99
N VAL A 110 0.29 -4.60 -15.36
CA VAL A 110 0.44 -4.49 -13.91
C VAL A 110 0.74 -3.05 -13.53
N ILE A 111 -0.07 -2.50 -12.64
CA ILE A 111 0.12 -1.18 -12.05
C ILE A 111 0.67 -1.34 -10.64
N THR A 112 1.69 -0.56 -10.30
CA THR A 112 2.19 -0.42 -8.93
C THR A 112 2.08 1.03 -8.48
N ILE A 113 1.46 1.27 -7.32
CA ILE A 113 1.23 2.61 -6.76
C ILE A 113 1.89 2.72 -5.39
N THR A 114 2.64 3.79 -5.15
CA THR A 114 3.26 4.10 -3.85
C THR A 114 2.97 5.54 -3.48
N GLY A 115 2.35 5.77 -2.32
CA GLY A 115 2.06 7.10 -1.79
C GLY A 115 3.29 7.75 -1.17
N LEU A 116 3.43 9.05 -1.37
CA LEU A 116 4.56 9.86 -0.92
C LEU A 116 4.15 10.95 0.09
N ASP A 117 5.08 11.32 0.97
CA ASP A 117 4.96 12.51 1.81
C ASP A 117 5.27 13.80 1.03
N LYS A 118 5.15 14.95 1.71
CA LYS A 118 5.47 16.29 1.17
C LYS A 118 6.92 16.51 0.74
N ASN A 119 7.81 15.60 1.10
CA ASN A 119 9.22 15.62 0.73
C ASN A 119 9.53 14.59 -0.37
N ASN A 120 8.49 13.97 -0.96
CA ASN A 120 8.58 12.91 -1.96
C ASN A 120 9.16 11.57 -1.44
N ASN A 121 9.16 11.34 -0.13
CA ASN A 121 9.55 10.05 0.44
C ASN A 121 8.37 9.07 0.37
N PRO A 122 8.61 7.80 0.00
CA PRO A 122 7.57 6.78 0.06
C PRO A 122 7.18 6.50 1.51
N ILE A 123 5.89 6.60 1.81
CA ILE A 123 5.33 6.37 3.15
C ILE A 123 4.28 5.25 3.20
N THR A 124 3.90 4.71 2.03
CA THR A 124 3.01 3.56 1.94
C THR A 124 3.78 2.33 1.44
N ALA A 125 3.27 1.14 1.78
CA ALA A 125 3.62 -0.05 1.00
C ALA A 125 3.11 0.10 -0.45
N ALA A 126 3.80 -0.55 -1.40
CA ALA A 126 3.40 -0.56 -2.79
C ALA A 126 2.09 -1.36 -2.98
N LYS A 127 1.09 -0.73 -3.61
CA LYS A 127 -0.18 -1.35 -3.97
C LYS A 127 -0.15 -1.80 -5.43
N VAL A 128 -0.37 -3.09 -5.67
CA VAL A 128 -0.36 -3.69 -7.00
C VAL A 128 -1.78 -3.97 -7.46
N VAL A 129 -2.12 -3.55 -8.68
CA VAL A 129 -3.41 -3.82 -9.33
C VAL A 129 -3.20 -4.14 -10.81
N THR A 130 -4.14 -4.82 -11.45
CA THR A 130 -4.10 -5.10 -12.89
C THR A 130 -5.15 -4.28 -13.63
N ILE A 131 -4.84 -3.84 -14.85
CA ILE A 131 -5.83 -3.11 -15.65
C ILE A 131 -6.99 -4.03 -16.04
N GLY A 132 -8.21 -3.62 -15.65
CA GLY A 132 -9.45 -4.32 -15.98
C GLY A 132 -9.83 -4.25 -17.46
N PRO A 133 -10.93 -4.90 -17.87
CA PRO A 133 -11.47 -4.72 -19.23
C PRO A 133 -11.91 -3.26 -19.47
N PRO A 134 -12.06 -2.85 -20.74
CA PRO A 134 -12.78 -1.63 -21.11
C PRO A 134 -14.13 -1.55 -20.42
N LEU A 135 -14.44 -0.37 -19.90
CA LEU A 135 -15.81 -0.05 -19.50
C LEU A 135 -16.63 -0.07 -20.79
N THR A 136 -17.56 -1.01 -20.90
CA THR A 136 -18.56 -1.00 -21.98
C THR A 136 -19.46 0.19 -21.74
N GLU A 137 -19.47 1.14 -22.69
CA GLU A 137 -20.44 2.24 -22.75
C GLU A 137 -21.88 1.72 -22.95
#